data_AF-J3CIT6-F1
#
_entry.id   AF-J3CIT6-F1
#
_cell.length_a   1.000
_cell.length_b   1.000
_cell.length_c   1.000
_cell.angle_alpha   90.00
_cell.angle_beta   90.00
_cell.angle_gamma   90.00
#
_symmetry.space_group_name_H-M   'P 1'
#
loop_
_entity.id
_entity.type
_entity.pdbx_description
1 polymer ?
#
loop_
_entity_poly.entity_id
_entity_poly.type
_entity_poly.pdbx_seq_one_letter_code
_entity_poly.pdbx_strand_id
1 'polypeptide(L)'
;MKTRTPISVYIAVTIGLTIMAFEMFAQDANYFSSPYFWVLLIIATILLLIMNSIGDLVENESFSRLTEEEKKLYLEEKKVSYFQKLWNSAFKKQSQSEEKDILIDHGFDGITELDNSLPKWWIGLFYFGCIFCAVYMIAFAFTDYAHPDAEYDKETKTMLASIQEFEKTAPTINLETAKYSADHIAEGEQLFKTNCVTCHGDGGKGGIGPNLTDTHWINVKEKSVFKNVFWMLENGSPNNPTMRPFIKEGTITGRDAEKIAAYIYHINQETAPITEAQGGAQPQGEEVKWENGNE
;
A
#
# COMPACT_ATOMS: atom_id res chain seq x y z
N MET A 1 -45.04 -13.47 -19.70
CA MET A 1 -43.62 -13.64 -20.09
C MET A 1 -42.82 -12.40 -19.64
N LYS A 2 -41.58 -12.54 -19.16
CA LYS A 2 -40.74 -11.37 -18.79
C LYS A 2 -39.91 -10.89 -19.99
N THR A 3 -39.65 -9.59 -20.09
CA THR A 3 -38.74 -9.05 -21.11
C THR A 3 -37.30 -9.45 -20.85
N ARG A 4 -36.56 -9.79 -21.91
CA ARG A 4 -35.15 -10.21 -21.82
C ARG A 4 -34.19 -9.06 -21.55
N THR A 5 -33.07 -9.37 -20.92
CA THR A 5 -31.92 -8.46 -20.78
C THR A 5 -31.32 -8.18 -22.16
N PRO A 6 -31.04 -6.91 -22.51
CA PRO A 6 -30.41 -6.56 -23.79
C PRO A 6 -29.04 -7.23 -23.94
N ILE A 7 -28.71 -7.66 -25.16
CA ILE A 7 -27.41 -8.28 -25.46
C ILE A 7 -26.21 -7.39 -25.09
N SER A 8 -26.36 -6.06 -25.19
CA SER A 8 -25.31 -5.10 -24.83
C SER A 8 -24.87 -5.22 -23.37
N VAL A 9 -25.78 -5.60 -22.47
CA VAL A 9 -25.45 -5.84 -21.05
C VAL A 9 -24.59 -7.08 -20.90
N TYR A 10 -24.94 -8.18 -21.58
CA TYR A 10 -24.12 -9.41 -21.55
C TYR A 10 -22.74 -9.18 -22.14
N ILE A 11 -22.64 -8.46 -23.27
CA ILE A 11 -21.35 -8.11 -23.88
C ILE A 11 -20.50 -7.29 -22.91
N ALA A 12 -21.07 -6.26 -22.27
CA ALA A 12 -20.34 -5.43 -21.32
C ALA A 12 -19.82 -6.25 -20.11
N VAL A 13 -20.67 -7.13 -19.56
CA VAL A 13 -20.28 -8.02 -18.45
C VAL A 13 -19.18 -8.99 -18.88
N THR A 14 -19.28 -9.61 -20.05
CA THR A 14 -18.27 -10.55 -20.56
C THR A 14 -16.93 -9.87 -20.84
N ILE A 15 -16.92 -8.65 -21.37
CA ILE A 15 -15.70 -7.85 -21.53
C ILE A 15 -15.07 -7.60 -20.16
N GLY A 16 -15.86 -7.15 -19.18
CA GLY A 16 -15.37 -6.88 -17.82
C GLY A 16 -14.79 -8.12 -17.15
N LEU A 17 -15.47 -9.27 -17.25
CA LEU A 17 -14.99 -10.54 -16.71
C LEU A 17 -13.72 -11.05 -17.41
N THR A 18 -13.59 -10.82 -18.72
CA THR A 18 -12.40 -11.21 -19.47
C THR A 18 -11.21 -10.34 -19.07
N ILE A 19 -11.38 -9.02 -18.97
CA ILE A 19 -10.33 -8.11 -18.47
C ILE A 19 -9.92 -8.53 -17.06
N MET A 20 -10.87 -8.74 -16.15
CA MET A 20 -10.60 -9.18 -14.78
C MET A 20 -9.79 -10.48 -14.75
N ALA A 21 -10.15 -11.48 -15.56
CA ALA A 21 -9.40 -12.73 -15.65
C ALA A 21 -7.96 -12.48 -16.12
N PHE A 22 -7.75 -11.67 -17.14
CA PHE A 22 -6.39 -11.35 -17.60
C PHE A 22 -5.58 -10.57 -16.56
N GLU A 23 -6.17 -9.59 -15.87
CA GLU A 23 -5.52 -8.88 -14.76
C GLU A 23 -5.10 -9.83 -13.63
N MET A 24 -5.91 -10.85 -13.32
CA MET A 24 -5.60 -11.81 -12.26
C MET A 24 -4.42 -12.73 -12.57
N PHE A 25 -4.12 -12.98 -13.85
CA PHE A 25 -3.15 -14.00 -14.27
C PHE A 25 -1.98 -13.46 -15.11
N ALA A 26 -2.10 -12.26 -15.69
CA ALA A 26 -1.02 -11.62 -16.45
C ALA A 26 -0.10 -10.82 -15.51
N GLN A 27 1.18 -10.75 -15.84
CA GLN A 27 2.17 -10.03 -15.05
C GLN A 27 2.11 -8.51 -15.28
N ASP A 28 1.58 -8.08 -16.42
CA ASP A 28 1.43 -6.68 -16.82
C ASP A 28 0.25 -6.50 -17.79
N ALA A 29 -0.08 -5.24 -18.09
CA ALA A 29 -1.19 -4.89 -18.98
C ALA A 29 -0.87 -5.08 -20.49
N ASN A 30 0.27 -5.66 -20.87
CA ASN A 30 0.61 -5.88 -22.28
C ASN A 30 -0.26 -6.96 -22.93
N TYR A 31 -1.10 -7.66 -22.16
CA TYR A 31 -2.08 -8.61 -22.69
C TYR A 31 -3.07 -7.96 -23.68
N PHE A 32 -3.30 -6.64 -23.64
CA PHE A 32 -4.10 -5.95 -24.66
C PHE A 32 -3.46 -5.98 -26.06
N SER A 33 -2.14 -6.13 -26.16
CA SER A 33 -1.44 -6.32 -27.43
C SER A 33 -1.39 -7.78 -27.87
N SER A 34 -1.78 -8.71 -27.00
CA SER A 34 -1.75 -10.14 -27.28
C SER A 34 -2.90 -10.57 -28.20
N PRO A 35 -2.64 -11.35 -29.25
CA PRO A 35 -3.71 -11.87 -30.11
C PRO A 35 -4.66 -12.81 -29.34
N TYR A 36 -4.19 -13.47 -28.27
CA TYR A 36 -5.01 -14.39 -27.48
C TYR A 36 -6.18 -13.69 -26.78
N PHE A 37 -5.96 -12.48 -26.27
CA PHE A 37 -7.00 -11.66 -25.62
C PHE A 37 -8.13 -11.34 -26.61
N TRP A 38 -7.76 -10.86 -27.80
CA TRP A 38 -8.73 -10.48 -28.83
C TRP A 38 -9.45 -11.68 -29.43
N VAL A 39 -8.76 -12.80 -29.68
CA VAL A 39 -9.38 -14.04 -30.17
C VAL A 39 -10.41 -14.55 -29.16
N LEU A 40 -10.09 -14.57 -27.87
CA LEU A 40 -11.02 -14.98 -26.82
C LEU A 40 -12.27 -14.08 -26.78
N LEU A 41 -12.08 -12.76 -26.80
CA LEU A 41 -13.20 -11.81 -26.82
C LEU A 41 -14.09 -11.97 -28.05
N ILE A 42 -13.50 -12.21 -29.23
CA ILE A 42 -14.26 -12.45 -30.47
C ILE A 42 -15.09 -13.73 -30.32
N ILE A 43 -14.49 -14.84 -29.88
CA ILE A 43 -15.20 -16.10 -29.67
C ILE A 43 -16.35 -15.93 -28.67
N ALA A 44 -16.08 -15.31 -27.52
CA ALA A 44 -17.08 -15.06 -26.50
C ALA A 44 -18.24 -14.19 -27.03
N THR A 45 -17.93 -13.15 -27.81
CA THR A 45 -18.93 -12.28 -28.43
C THR A 45 -19.79 -13.04 -29.45
N ILE A 46 -19.17 -13.89 -30.28
CA ILE A 46 -19.90 -14.75 -31.24
C ILE A 46 -20.86 -15.68 -30.50
N LEU A 47 -20.41 -16.32 -29.42
CA LEU A 47 -21.26 -17.19 -28.60
C LEU A 47 -22.45 -16.42 -28.00
N LEU A 48 -22.23 -15.20 -27.51
CA LEU A 48 -23.31 -14.34 -27.01
C LEU A 48 -24.32 -13.96 -28.11
N LEU A 49 -23.86 -13.71 -29.33
CA LEU A 49 -24.74 -13.43 -30.48
C LEU A 49 -25.60 -14.65 -30.84
N ILE A 50 -24.99 -15.84 -30.85
CA ILE A 50 -25.72 -17.10 -31.06
C ILE A 50 -26.77 -17.31 -29.96
N MET A 51 -26.38 -17.16 -28.68
CA MET A 51 -27.31 -17.26 -27.55
C MET A 51 -28.43 -16.24 -27.62
N ASN A 52 -28.14 -15.01 -28.03
CA ASN A 52 -29.16 -13.98 -28.22
C ASN A 52 -30.16 -14.36 -29.31
N SER A 53 -29.66 -14.91 -30.42
CA SER A 53 -30.47 -15.34 -31.56
C SER A 53 -31.38 -16.52 -31.21
N ILE A 54 -30.85 -17.51 -30.46
CA ILE A 54 -31.65 -18.60 -29.90
C ILE A 54 -32.73 -18.04 -28.97
N GLY A 55 -32.37 -17.06 -28.12
CA GLY A 55 -33.33 -16.40 -27.25
C GLY A 55 -34.43 -15.66 -28.01
N ASP A 56 -34.16 -15.09 -29.18
CA ASP A 56 -35.17 -14.44 -30.02
C ASP A 56 -36.19 -15.47 -30.55
N LEU A 57 -35.72 -16.65 -30.95
CA LEU A 57 -36.59 -17.76 -31.36
C LEU A 57 -37.50 -18.22 -30.21
N VAL A 58 -36.92 -18.42 -29.02
CA VAL A 58 -37.65 -18.82 -27.81
C VAL A 58 -38.66 -17.75 -27.39
N GLU A 59 -38.29 -16.47 -27.46
CA GLU A 59 -39.19 -15.35 -27.15
C GLU A 59 -40.37 -15.31 -28.12
N ASN A 60 -40.13 -15.51 -29.42
CA ASN A 60 -41.17 -15.51 -30.44
C ASN A 60 -42.15 -16.69 -30.25
N GLU A 61 -41.63 -17.89 -29.99
CA GLU A 61 -42.46 -19.06 -29.70
C GLU A 61 -43.27 -18.85 -28.42
N SER A 62 -42.65 -18.37 -27.36
CA SER A 62 -43.33 -18.08 -26.08
C SER A 62 -44.41 -17.01 -26.26
N PHE A 63 -44.14 -15.96 -27.03
CA PHE A 63 -45.11 -14.89 -27.34
C PHE A 63 -46.31 -15.40 -28.14
N SER A 64 -46.10 -16.37 -29.05
CA SER A 64 -47.18 -16.98 -29.84
C SER A 64 -48.19 -17.76 -28.98
N ARG A 65 -47.77 -18.24 -27.81
CA ARG A 65 -48.57 -19.05 -26.88
C ARG A 65 -49.36 -18.20 -25.87
N LEU A 66 -49.18 -16.87 -25.86
CA LEU A 66 -49.86 -15.96 -24.93
C LEU A 66 -51.30 -15.64 -25.38
N THR A 67 -52.15 -15.32 -24.43
CA THR A 67 -53.48 -14.72 -24.69
C THR A 67 -53.33 -13.29 -25.24
N GLU A 68 -54.37 -12.74 -25.88
CA GLU A 68 -54.31 -11.38 -26.45
C GLU A 68 -54.09 -10.30 -25.36
N GLU A 69 -54.65 -10.50 -24.17
CA GLU A 69 -54.43 -9.61 -23.02
C GLU A 69 -52.96 -9.64 -22.57
N GLU A 70 -52.39 -10.83 -22.42
CA GLU A 70 -50.98 -11.00 -22.05
C GLU A 70 -50.02 -10.46 -23.11
N LYS A 71 -50.34 -10.61 -24.40
CA LYS A 71 -49.57 -10.02 -25.50
C LYS A 71 -49.55 -8.50 -25.40
N LYS A 72 -50.69 -7.88 -25.14
CA LYS A 72 -50.79 -6.42 -24.99
C LYS A 72 -49.94 -5.94 -23.80
N LEU A 73 -50.05 -6.59 -22.65
CA LEU A 73 -49.26 -6.28 -21.47
C LEU A 73 -47.76 -6.43 -21.74
N TYR A 74 -47.35 -7.50 -22.43
CA TYR A 74 -45.96 -7.73 -22.79
C TYR A 74 -45.41 -6.62 -23.71
N LEU A 75 -46.18 -6.21 -24.72
CA LEU A 75 -45.80 -5.14 -25.64
C LEU A 75 -45.68 -3.79 -24.94
N GLU A 76 -46.54 -3.50 -23.96
CA GLU A 76 -46.43 -2.30 -23.13
C GLU A 76 -45.18 -2.35 -22.23
N GLU A 77 -44.92 -3.50 -21.59
CA GLU A 77 -43.72 -3.69 -20.80
C GLU A 77 -42.45 -3.56 -21.66
N LYS A 78 -42.46 -4.04 -22.90
CA LYS A 78 -41.32 -3.95 -23.85
C LYS A 78 -40.97 -2.50 -24.25
N LYS A 79 -41.91 -1.55 -24.14
CA LYS A 79 -41.65 -0.12 -24.39
C LYS A 79 -40.78 0.52 -23.30
N VAL A 80 -40.78 -0.04 -22.08
CA VAL A 80 -39.95 0.47 -20.99
C VAL A 80 -38.53 -0.06 -21.14
N SER A 81 -37.55 0.84 -21.15
CA SER A 81 -36.15 0.47 -21.32
C SER A 81 -35.64 -0.39 -20.15
N TYR A 82 -34.62 -1.22 -20.41
CA TYR A 82 -34.04 -2.11 -19.39
C TYR A 82 -33.57 -1.35 -18.14
N PHE A 83 -32.85 -0.24 -18.31
CA PHE A 83 -32.34 0.54 -17.18
C PHE A 83 -33.46 1.23 -16.39
N GLN A 84 -34.51 1.71 -17.06
CA GLN A 84 -35.69 2.25 -16.36
C GLN A 84 -36.39 1.17 -15.55
N LYS A 85 -36.51 -0.05 -16.07
CA LYS A 85 -37.07 -1.19 -15.31
C LYS A 85 -36.23 -1.50 -14.09
N LEU A 86 -34.91 -1.57 -14.26
CA LEU A 86 -33.98 -1.83 -13.16
C LEU A 86 -34.11 -0.77 -12.06
N TRP A 87 -34.14 0.51 -12.46
CA TRP A 87 -34.33 1.64 -11.55
C TRP A 87 -35.67 1.58 -10.82
N ASN A 88 -36.77 1.45 -11.57
CA ASN A 88 -38.12 1.38 -10.98
C ASN A 88 -38.26 0.17 -10.07
N SER A 89 -37.62 -0.95 -10.41
CA SER A 89 -37.63 -2.16 -9.61
C SER A 89 -36.74 -2.05 -8.35
N ALA A 90 -35.67 -1.25 -8.39
CA ALA A 90 -34.84 -0.98 -7.23
C ALA A 90 -35.59 -0.11 -6.19
N PHE A 91 -36.39 0.85 -6.66
CA PHE A 91 -37.04 1.85 -5.80
C PHE A 91 -38.58 1.71 -5.74
N LYS A 92 -39.13 0.53 -6.03
CA LYS A 92 -40.58 0.30 -5.97
C LYS A 92 -41.06 0.52 -4.52
N LYS A 93 -41.91 1.53 -4.32
CA LYS A 93 -42.59 1.81 -3.05
C LYS A 93 -43.89 1.01 -2.95
N GLN A 94 -44.29 0.66 -1.73
CA GLN A 94 -45.60 0.09 -1.45
C GLN A 94 -46.68 1.18 -1.33
N SER A 95 -47.91 0.83 -1.68
CA SER A 95 -49.09 1.67 -1.47
C SER A 95 -49.73 1.41 -0.10
N GLN A 96 -50.48 2.37 0.45
CA GLN A 96 -51.17 2.22 1.74
C GLN A 96 -52.17 1.05 1.78
N SER A 97 -52.75 0.65 0.64
CA SER A 97 -53.63 -0.53 0.60
C SER A 97 -52.81 -1.82 0.72
N GLU A 98 -51.68 -1.90 0.03
CA GLU A 98 -50.77 -3.05 0.14
C GLU A 98 -50.20 -3.18 1.56
N GLU A 99 -49.88 -2.07 2.22
CA GLU A 99 -49.38 -2.05 3.61
C GLU A 99 -50.34 -2.67 4.62
N LYS A 100 -51.66 -2.48 4.43
CA LYS A 100 -52.67 -3.11 5.32
C LYS A 100 -52.76 -4.61 5.12
N ASP A 101 -52.56 -5.08 3.88
CA ASP A 101 -52.66 -6.49 3.54
C ASP A 101 -51.42 -7.29 3.99
N ILE A 102 -50.29 -6.62 4.24
CA ILE A 102 -49.02 -7.24 4.70
C ILE A 102 -48.70 -6.94 6.18
N LEU A 103 -49.64 -6.38 6.93
CA LEU A 103 -49.44 -6.11 8.35
C LEU A 103 -49.44 -7.43 9.13
N ILE A 104 -48.41 -7.66 9.92
CA ILE A 104 -48.34 -8.82 10.80
C ILE A 104 -49.37 -8.65 11.93
N ASP A 105 -50.10 -9.72 12.26
CA ASP A 105 -51.27 -9.72 13.14
C ASP A 105 -50.96 -9.53 14.63
N HIS A 106 -49.68 -9.52 14.99
CA HIS A 106 -49.17 -9.29 16.33
C HIS A 106 -48.17 -8.14 16.33
N GLY A 107 -48.17 -7.38 17.43
CA GLY A 107 -47.26 -6.26 17.65
C GLY A 107 -46.78 -6.23 19.09
N PHE A 108 -45.68 -5.52 19.32
CA PHE A 108 -45.10 -5.31 20.65
C PHE A 108 -45.18 -3.82 20.98
N ASP A 109 -45.75 -3.49 22.15
CA ASP A 109 -45.88 -2.10 22.62
C ASP A 109 -46.54 -1.13 21.62
N GLY A 110 -47.58 -1.61 20.92
CA GLY A 110 -48.30 -0.83 19.91
C GLY A 110 -47.56 -0.64 18.58
N ILE A 111 -46.38 -1.24 18.41
CA ILE A 111 -45.63 -1.28 17.14
C ILE A 111 -45.90 -2.62 16.47
N THR A 112 -46.34 -2.58 15.20
CA THR A 112 -46.58 -3.74 14.35
C THR A 112 -45.62 -3.72 13.16
N GLU A 113 -45.22 -4.90 12.70
CA GLU A 113 -44.28 -5.07 11.59
C GLU A 113 -45.00 -5.33 10.27
N LEU A 114 -44.37 -4.92 9.16
CA LEU A 114 -44.84 -5.20 7.79
C LEU A 114 -44.01 -6.36 7.23
N ASP A 115 -44.67 -7.37 6.66
CA ASP A 115 -44.00 -8.47 5.95
C ASP A 115 -43.54 -8.03 4.54
N ASN A 116 -42.61 -7.08 4.52
CA ASN A 116 -42.06 -6.51 3.29
C ASN A 116 -40.99 -7.42 2.69
N SER A 117 -41.07 -7.65 1.39
CA SER A 117 -39.93 -8.18 0.63
C SER A 117 -38.76 -7.20 0.68
N LEU A 118 -37.54 -7.73 0.83
CA LEU A 118 -36.31 -6.92 0.84
C LEU A 118 -36.15 -6.15 -0.49
N PRO A 119 -35.66 -4.89 -0.44
CA PRO A 119 -35.41 -4.11 -1.65
C PRO A 119 -34.44 -4.84 -2.58
N LYS A 120 -34.77 -4.91 -3.87
CA LYS A 120 -33.97 -5.68 -4.84
C LYS A 120 -32.54 -5.16 -5.00
N TRP A 121 -32.31 -3.85 -4.82
CA TRP A 121 -30.96 -3.28 -4.82
C TRP A 121 -30.14 -3.77 -3.61
N TRP A 122 -30.78 -3.93 -2.46
CA TRP A 122 -30.14 -4.43 -1.23
C TRP A 122 -29.73 -5.89 -1.40
N ILE A 123 -30.62 -6.72 -1.94
CA ILE A 123 -30.30 -8.12 -2.29
C ILE A 123 -29.15 -8.16 -3.32
N GLY A 124 -29.19 -7.27 -4.31
CA GLY A 124 -28.12 -7.14 -5.31
C GLY A 124 -26.76 -6.84 -4.68
N LEU A 125 -26.70 -5.89 -3.74
CA LEU A 125 -25.47 -5.59 -2.99
C LEU A 125 -25.01 -6.76 -2.12
N PHE A 126 -25.93 -7.45 -1.46
CA PHE A 126 -25.62 -8.63 -0.66
C PHE A 126 -24.92 -9.71 -1.50
N TYR A 127 -25.48 -10.08 -2.65
CA TYR A 127 -24.85 -11.07 -3.53
C TYR A 127 -23.57 -10.57 -4.19
N PHE A 128 -23.49 -9.29 -4.55
CA PHE A 128 -22.25 -8.69 -5.04
C PHE A 128 -21.13 -8.82 -3.99
N GLY A 129 -21.41 -8.52 -2.72
CA GLY A 129 -20.45 -8.67 -1.63
C GLY A 129 -19.99 -10.13 -1.47
N CYS A 130 -20.90 -11.09 -1.55
CA CYS A 130 -20.56 -12.52 -1.52
C CYS A 130 -19.65 -12.93 -2.69
N ILE A 131 -19.96 -12.49 -3.91
CA ILE A 131 -19.16 -12.79 -5.11
C ILE A 131 -17.79 -12.12 -4.99
N PHE A 132 -17.73 -10.85 -4.59
CA PHE A 132 -16.48 -10.13 -4.36
C PHE A 132 -15.60 -10.85 -3.34
N CYS A 133 -16.16 -11.28 -2.22
CA CYS A 133 -15.44 -12.04 -1.20
C CYS A 133 -14.89 -13.35 -1.77
N ALA A 134 -15.69 -14.11 -2.52
CA ALA A 134 -15.22 -15.35 -3.15
C ALA A 134 -14.07 -15.11 -4.14
N VAL A 135 -14.19 -14.10 -5.01
CA VAL A 135 -13.14 -13.73 -5.97
C VAL A 135 -11.88 -13.27 -5.23
N TYR A 136 -12.03 -12.44 -4.20
CA TYR A 136 -10.91 -11.96 -3.38
C TYR A 136 -10.17 -13.10 -2.69
N MET A 137 -10.90 -14.05 -2.08
CA MET A 137 -10.30 -15.21 -1.44
C MET A 137 -9.55 -16.10 -2.45
N ILE A 138 -10.10 -16.27 -3.66
CA ILE A 138 -9.43 -17.03 -4.72
C ILE A 138 -8.17 -16.30 -5.20
N ALA A 139 -8.25 -14.99 -5.44
CA ALA A 139 -7.12 -14.19 -5.86
C ALA A 139 -6.01 -14.22 -4.79
N PHE A 140 -6.36 -14.03 -3.52
CA PHE A 140 -5.40 -14.04 -2.43
C PHE A 140 -4.74 -15.42 -2.22
N ALA A 141 -5.51 -16.51 -2.33
CA ALA A 141 -5.02 -17.85 -2.02
C ALA A 141 -4.31 -18.55 -3.18
N PHE A 142 -4.63 -18.21 -4.44
CA PHE A 142 -4.20 -18.97 -5.61
C PHE A 142 -3.52 -18.14 -6.69
N THR A 143 -3.38 -16.83 -6.53
CA THR A 143 -2.69 -15.97 -7.50
C THR A 143 -1.71 -15.04 -6.80
N ASP A 144 -0.67 -14.63 -7.52
CA ASP A 144 0.31 -13.66 -7.03
C ASP A 144 -0.24 -12.22 -7.03
N TYR A 145 -1.42 -12.00 -7.64
CA TYR A 145 -2.02 -10.69 -7.82
C TYR A 145 -2.34 -9.99 -6.48
N ALA A 146 -2.80 -10.76 -5.49
CA ALA A 146 -3.17 -10.24 -4.18
C ALA A 146 -2.32 -10.82 -3.03
N HIS A 147 -1.18 -11.45 -3.35
CA HIS A 147 -0.34 -12.14 -2.37
C HIS A 147 0.70 -11.17 -1.75
N PRO A 148 0.70 -10.96 -0.42
CA PRO A 148 1.56 -9.98 0.23
C PRO A 148 3.06 -10.18 -0.03
N ASP A 149 3.53 -11.43 0.01
CA ASP A 149 4.95 -11.73 -0.21
C ASP A 149 5.39 -11.42 -1.66
N ALA A 150 4.50 -11.64 -2.64
CA ALA A 150 4.80 -11.37 -4.04
C ALA A 150 4.89 -9.86 -4.30
N GLU A 151 4.03 -9.07 -3.66
CA GLU A 151 4.09 -7.61 -3.67
C GLU A 151 5.38 -7.09 -3.01
N TYR A 152 5.69 -7.57 -1.80
CA TYR A 152 6.90 -7.20 -1.08
C TYR A 152 8.18 -7.50 -1.87
N ASP A 153 8.27 -8.69 -2.47
CA ASP A 153 9.42 -9.09 -3.28
C ASP A 153 9.59 -8.19 -4.51
N LYS A 154 8.47 -7.80 -5.13
CA LYS A 154 8.47 -6.89 -6.29
C LYS A 154 8.95 -5.50 -5.88
N GLU A 155 8.39 -4.93 -4.83
CA GLU A 155 8.79 -3.62 -4.31
C GLU A 155 10.27 -3.60 -3.89
N THR A 156 10.69 -4.64 -3.16
CA THR A 156 12.08 -4.78 -2.70
C THR A 156 13.03 -4.87 -3.89
N LYS A 157 12.71 -5.66 -4.93
CA LYS A 157 13.53 -5.73 -6.16
C LYS A 157 13.61 -4.37 -6.86
N THR A 158 12.50 -3.65 -6.97
CA THR A 158 12.49 -2.31 -7.58
C THR A 158 13.31 -1.31 -6.77
N MET A 159 13.17 -1.32 -5.44
CA MET A 159 13.96 -0.49 -4.54
C MET A 159 15.46 -0.82 -4.66
N LEU A 160 15.84 -2.08 -4.54
CA LEU A 160 17.23 -2.51 -4.66
C LEU A 160 17.84 -2.17 -6.01
N ALA A 161 17.09 -2.32 -7.11
CA ALA A 161 17.55 -1.92 -8.43
C ALA A 161 17.81 -0.40 -8.51
N SER A 162 16.95 0.41 -7.89
CA SER A 162 17.16 1.88 -7.83
C SER A 162 18.39 2.25 -6.98
N ILE A 163 18.62 1.56 -5.86
CA ILE A 163 19.80 1.76 -5.01
C ILE A 163 21.06 1.35 -5.78
N GLN A 164 21.07 0.18 -6.42
CA GLN A 164 22.22 -0.29 -7.21
C GLN A 164 22.56 0.65 -8.36
N GLU A 165 21.57 1.24 -9.03
CA GLU A 165 21.82 2.21 -10.08
C GLU A 165 22.44 3.50 -9.53
N PHE A 166 21.97 3.97 -8.38
CA PHE A 166 22.57 5.11 -7.69
C PHE A 166 24.01 4.80 -7.25
N GLU A 167 24.26 3.62 -6.68
CA GLU A 167 25.58 3.20 -6.20
C GLU A 167 26.64 3.16 -7.30
N LYS A 168 26.28 2.86 -8.55
CA LYS A 168 27.22 2.87 -9.69
C LYS A 168 27.84 4.25 -9.96
N THR A 169 27.13 5.32 -9.61
CA THR A 169 27.53 6.70 -9.91
C THR A 169 27.85 7.53 -8.66
N ALA A 170 27.44 7.04 -7.49
CA ALA A 170 27.69 7.70 -6.22
C ALA A 170 29.19 7.71 -5.88
N PRO A 171 29.76 8.86 -5.50
CA PRO A 171 31.14 8.91 -5.01
C PRO A 171 31.23 8.11 -3.70
N THR A 172 32.30 7.33 -3.57
CA THR A 172 32.60 6.61 -2.33
C THR A 172 33.08 7.62 -1.28
N ILE A 173 32.31 7.72 -0.18
CA ILE A 173 32.67 8.55 0.96
C ILE A 173 33.56 7.72 1.89
N ASN A 174 34.78 8.21 2.12
CA ASN A 174 35.74 7.65 3.06
C ASN A 174 36.32 8.78 3.92
N LEU A 175 37.21 8.44 4.85
CA LEU A 175 37.75 9.42 5.79
C LEU A 175 38.35 10.66 5.09
N GLU A 176 38.99 10.50 3.94
CA GLU A 176 39.61 11.60 3.20
C GLU A 176 38.56 12.46 2.47
N THR A 177 37.56 11.81 1.86
CA THR A 177 36.56 12.49 1.01
C THR A 177 35.36 13.03 1.77
N ALA A 178 35.09 12.53 2.98
CA ALA A 178 33.98 12.95 3.82
C ALA A 178 34.12 14.42 4.22
N LYS A 179 33.03 15.19 4.13
CA LYS A 179 33.02 16.62 4.48
C LYS A 179 31.83 16.95 5.35
N TYR A 180 32.05 17.84 6.31
CA TYR A 180 30.96 18.37 7.11
C TYR A 180 30.00 19.19 6.24
N SER A 181 28.71 18.96 6.41
CA SER A 181 27.63 19.80 5.87
C SER A 181 26.51 19.91 6.89
N ALA A 182 26.04 21.13 7.14
CA ALA A 182 24.92 21.38 8.04
C ALA A 182 23.61 20.72 7.54
N ASP A 183 23.46 20.53 6.23
CA ASP A 183 22.30 19.85 5.64
C ASP A 183 22.21 18.38 6.07
N HIS A 184 23.30 17.79 6.56
CA HIS A 184 23.34 16.41 7.02
C HIS A 184 22.91 16.21 8.47
N ILE A 185 22.78 17.28 9.27
CA ILE A 185 22.51 17.18 10.71
C ILE A 185 21.18 16.47 10.98
N ALA A 186 20.11 16.86 10.28
CA ALA A 186 18.77 16.31 10.51
C ALA A 186 18.69 14.81 10.19
N GLU A 187 19.32 14.38 9.10
CA GLU A 187 19.38 12.95 8.74
C GLU A 187 20.35 12.17 9.65
N GLY A 188 21.48 12.81 10.01
CA GLY A 188 22.44 12.28 10.97
C GLY A 188 21.84 12.02 12.35
N GLU A 189 20.92 12.88 12.81
CA GLU A 189 20.18 12.67 14.06
C GLU A 189 19.31 11.40 14.00
N GLN A 190 18.62 11.16 12.88
CA GLN A 190 17.79 9.95 12.71
C GLN A 190 18.64 8.68 12.66
N LEU A 191 19.78 8.74 11.95
CA LEU A 191 20.76 7.65 11.91
C LEU A 191 21.37 7.40 13.29
N PHE A 192 21.66 8.44 14.06
CA PHE A 192 22.15 8.33 15.44
C PHE A 192 21.11 7.68 16.36
N LYS A 193 19.84 8.08 16.26
CA LYS A 193 18.72 7.47 17.01
C LYS A 193 18.53 5.99 16.68
N THR A 194 18.81 5.60 15.44
CA THR A 194 18.67 4.21 15.00
C THR A 194 19.86 3.34 15.45
N ASN A 195 21.09 3.86 15.38
CA ASN A 195 22.30 3.05 15.48
C ASN A 195 23.14 3.29 16.74
N CYS A 196 23.05 4.47 17.37
CA CYS A 196 24.02 4.93 18.36
C CYS A 196 23.41 5.20 19.75
N VAL A 197 22.13 5.58 19.80
CA VAL A 197 21.45 6.04 21.03
C VAL A 197 21.45 5.01 22.16
N THR A 198 21.41 3.71 21.83
CA THR A 198 21.40 2.62 22.82
C THR A 198 22.64 2.66 23.70
N CYS A 199 23.79 3.08 23.16
CA CYS A 199 25.03 3.18 23.91
C CYS A 199 25.30 4.61 24.39
N HIS A 200 25.14 5.60 23.51
CA HIS A 200 25.52 6.99 23.77
C HIS A 200 24.38 7.86 24.32
N GLY A 201 23.21 7.29 24.58
CA GLY A 201 22.08 8.00 25.15
C GLY A 201 21.44 9.01 24.20
N ASP A 202 20.24 9.47 24.58
CA ASP A 202 19.51 10.50 23.84
C ASP A 202 20.32 11.81 23.79
N GLY A 203 20.37 12.43 22.61
CA GLY A 203 21.20 13.61 22.36
C GLY A 203 22.71 13.42 22.54
N GLY A 204 23.20 12.17 22.59
CA GLY A 204 24.63 11.89 22.78
C GLY A 204 25.15 12.09 24.20
N LYS A 205 24.27 12.20 25.20
CA LYS A 205 24.62 12.49 26.59
C LYS A 205 25.47 11.43 27.31
N GLY A 206 25.69 10.28 26.70
CA GLY A 206 26.40 9.14 27.27
C GLY A 206 25.52 8.19 28.09
N GLY A 207 26.12 7.11 28.54
CA GLY A 207 25.48 6.02 29.27
C GLY A 207 26.41 4.82 29.33
N ILE A 208 26.15 3.82 28.48
CA ILE A 208 27.10 2.70 28.27
C ILE A 208 28.36 3.21 27.56
N GLY A 209 28.17 4.08 26.57
CA GLY A 209 29.23 4.82 25.88
C GLY A 209 29.50 6.18 26.51
N PRO A 210 30.62 6.83 26.17
CA PRO A 210 30.95 8.17 26.66
C PRO A 210 29.96 9.23 26.21
N ASN A 211 29.94 10.35 26.94
CA ASN A 211 29.24 11.57 26.54
C ASN A 211 29.91 12.16 25.31
N LEU A 212 29.16 12.31 24.22
CA LEU A 212 29.65 12.84 22.94
C LEU A 212 29.46 14.35 22.81
N THR A 213 28.85 15.00 23.81
CA THR A 213 28.59 16.44 23.80
C THR A 213 29.69 17.24 24.50
N ASP A 214 30.56 16.59 25.28
CA ASP A 214 31.59 17.26 26.08
C ASP A 214 32.98 17.31 25.39
N THR A 215 33.94 17.96 26.04
CA THR A 215 35.30 18.16 25.52
C THR A 215 36.26 17.01 25.87
N HIS A 216 35.80 15.97 26.56
CA HIS A 216 36.66 14.87 27.03
C HIS A 216 36.51 13.64 26.12
N TRP A 217 37.64 13.19 25.55
CA TRP A 217 37.62 12.10 24.58
C TRP A 217 38.64 11.02 24.93
N ILE A 218 38.19 9.76 24.83
CA ILE A 218 39.03 8.57 25.05
C ILE A 218 39.89 8.27 23.80
N ASN A 219 39.32 8.48 22.61
CA ASN A 219 39.94 8.11 21.35
C ASN A 219 40.09 9.35 20.46
N VAL A 220 41.34 9.77 20.29
CA VAL A 220 41.72 10.88 19.40
C VAL A 220 42.66 10.32 18.34
N LYS A 221 42.19 10.30 17.10
CA LYS A 221 42.93 9.81 15.93
C LYS A 221 43.02 10.84 14.83
N GLU A 222 42.08 11.77 14.81
CA GLU A 222 42.06 12.91 13.89
C GLU A 222 42.06 14.23 14.66
N LYS A 223 42.15 15.34 13.92
CA LYS A 223 42.29 16.69 14.48
C LYS A 223 40.98 17.44 14.69
N SER A 224 39.91 17.05 14.00
CA SER A 224 38.56 17.60 14.13
C SER A 224 37.60 16.55 14.67
N VAL A 225 36.56 16.98 15.38
CA VAL A 225 35.51 16.07 15.90
C VAL A 225 34.91 15.27 14.75
N PHE A 226 34.60 15.94 13.63
CA PHE A 226 33.96 15.31 12.48
C PHE A 226 34.80 14.15 11.92
N LYS A 227 36.08 14.41 11.61
CA LYS A 227 36.96 13.36 11.07
C LYS A 227 37.25 12.29 12.12
N ASN A 228 37.39 12.66 13.39
CA ASN A 228 37.63 11.70 14.46
C ASN A 228 36.46 10.74 14.64
N VAL A 229 35.23 11.26 14.61
CA VAL A 229 34.02 10.44 14.66
C VAL A 229 33.91 9.55 13.44
N PHE A 230 34.19 10.08 12.23
CA PHE A 230 34.22 9.25 11.02
C PHE A 230 35.23 8.10 11.14
N TRP A 231 36.45 8.40 11.60
CA TRP A 231 37.49 7.40 11.84
C TRP A 231 37.01 6.33 12.84
N MET A 232 36.31 6.74 13.91
CA MET A 232 35.76 5.84 14.92
C MET A 232 34.64 4.96 14.36
N LEU A 233 33.78 5.48 13.49
CA LEU A 233 32.75 4.70 12.80
C LEU A 233 33.37 3.71 11.81
N GLU A 234 34.51 4.05 11.21
CA GLU A 234 35.22 3.16 10.28
C GLU A 234 36.01 2.05 11.00
N ASN A 235 36.69 2.38 12.10
CA ASN A 235 37.70 1.52 12.72
C ASN A 235 37.30 0.96 14.09
N GLY A 236 36.23 1.47 14.70
CA GLY A 236 35.86 1.15 16.08
C GLY A 236 36.82 1.76 17.09
N SER A 237 36.59 1.52 18.38
CA SER A 237 37.50 1.97 19.44
C SER A 237 38.66 0.99 19.65
N PRO A 238 39.91 1.45 19.58
CA PRO A 238 41.07 0.65 20.00
C PRO A 238 41.08 0.33 21.49
N ASN A 239 40.43 1.18 22.29
CA ASN A 239 40.44 1.09 23.76
C ASN A 239 39.23 0.34 24.32
N ASN A 240 38.16 0.18 23.53
CA ASN A 240 36.96 -0.56 23.94
C ASN A 240 36.30 -1.27 22.75
N PRO A 241 36.44 -2.61 22.63
CA PRO A 241 35.90 -3.37 21.49
C PRO A 241 34.36 -3.38 21.42
N THR A 242 33.65 -2.93 22.44
CA THR A 242 32.18 -2.72 22.37
C THR A 242 31.82 -1.65 21.34
N MET A 243 32.69 -0.67 21.09
CA MET A 243 32.57 0.24 19.94
C MET A 243 33.20 -0.41 18.71
N ARG A 244 32.39 -1.14 17.96
CA ARG A 244 32.78 -1.91 16.78
C ARG A 244 32.99 -1.03 15.52
N PRO A 245 33.72 -1.50 14.50
CA PRO A 245 33.90 -0.78 13.23
C PRO A 245 32.67 -0.90 12.30
N PHE A 246 31.70 0.01 12.45
CA PHE A 246 30.42 -0.04 11.75
C PHE A 246 30.51 -0.01 10.22
N ILE A 247 31.45 0.75 9.64
CA ILE A 247 31.63 0.82 8.17
C ILE A 247 32.28 -0.47 7.65
N LYS A 248 33.37 -0.94 8.26
CA LYS A 248 34.07 -2.16 7.81
C LYS A 248 33.24 -3.42 7.99
N GLU A 249 32.36 -3.45 8.98
CA GLU A 249 31.37 -4.53 9.17
C GLU A 249 30.15 -4.40 8.25
N GLY A 250 30.03 -3.31 7.47
CA GLY A 250 28.93 -3.10 6.54
C GLY A 250 27.59 -2.79 7.21
N THR A 251 27.58 -2.36 8.47
CA THR A 251 26.33 -1.97 9.17
C THR A 251 25.82 -0.62 8.66
N ILE A 252 26.73 0.30 8.35
CA ILE A 252 26.39 1.62 7.77
C ILE A 252 27.32 1.91 6.61
N THR A 253 26.89 2.77 5.67
CA THR A 253 27.74 3.24 4.58
C THR A 253 28.62 4.41 5.01
N GLY A 254 29.66 4.74 4.24
CA GLY A 254 30.46 5.96 4.48
C GLY A 254 29.62 7.25 4.37
N ARG A 255 28.56 7.25 3.57
CA ARG A 255 27.62 8.38 3.46
C ARG A 255 26.77 8.53 4.72
N ASP A 256 26.36 7.42 5.33
CA ASP A 256 25.65 7.46 6.61
C ASP A 256 26.59 7.93 7.72
N ALA A 257 27.84 7.48 7.69
CA ALA A 257 28.87 7.92 8.64
C ALA A 257 29.16 9.42 8.53
N GLU A 258 29.22 9.98 7.32
CA GLU A 258 29.35 11.43 7.09
C GLU A 258 28.20 12.21 7.77
N LYS A 259 26.96 11.72 7.65
CA LYS A 259 25.80 12.36 8.28
C LYS A 259 25.81 12.24 9.80
N ILE A 260 26.12 11.04 10.32
CA ILE A 260 26.24 10.82 11.77
C ILE A 260 27.35 11.69 12.35
N ALA A 261 28.50 11.78 11.69
CA ALA A 261 29.61 12.62 12.10
C ALA A 261 29.24 14.11 12.09
N ALA A 262 28.44 14.56 11.13
CA ALA A 262 27.93 15.94 11.10
C ALA A 262 27.00 16.23 12.28
N TYR A 263 26.09 15.31 12.63
CA TYR A 263 25.24 15.46 13.81
C TYR A 263 26.05 15.47 15.11
N ILE A 264 27.03 14.57 15.25
CA ILE A 264 27.88 14.54 16.46
C ILE A 264 28.74 15.80 16.57
N TYR A 265 29.28 16.30 15.44
CA TYR A 265 29.96 17.59 15.40
C TYR A 265 29.03 18.71 15.88
N HIS A 266 27.78 18.77 15.40
CA HIS A 266 26.80 19.78 15.81
C HIS A 266 26.54 19.74 17.32
N ILE A 267 26.23 18.57 17.89
CA ILE A 267 25.93 18.47 19.32
C ILE A 267 27.15 18.72 20.23
N ASN A 268 28.37 18.59 19.69
CA ASN A 268 29.62 18.79 20.45
C ASN A 268 30.19 20.22 20.32
N GLN A 269 30.18 20.78 19.11
CA GLN A 269 30.86 22.03 18.79
C GLN A 269 29.91 23.23 18.68
N GLU A 270 28.64 23.00 18.32
CA GLU A 270 27.67 24.07 18.05
C GLU A 270 26.58 24.19 19.13
N THR A 271 26.43 23.19 19.99
CA THR A 271 25.47 23.19 21.10
C THR A 271 26.16 23.08 22.46
N ALA A 272 25.46 23.53 23.51
CA ALA A 272 25.98 23.42 24.87
C ALA A 272 26.04 21.95 25.33
N PRO A 273 27.13 21.53 26.02
CA PRO A 273 27.27 20.16 26.49
C PRO A 273 26.20 19.80 27.51
N ILE A 274 25.77 18.53 27.49
CA ILE A 274 24.86 17.99 28.49
C ILE A 274 25.70 17.60 29.71
N THR A 275 25.60 18.42 30.76
CA THR A 275 26.36 18.23 32.01
C THR A 275 25.78 17.12 32.88
N GLU A 276 26.55 16.65 33.86
CA GLU A 276 26.07 15.68 34.87
C GLU A 276 24.80 16.16 35.58
N ALA A 277 24.70 17.47 35.86
CA ALA A 277 23.51 18.07 36.48
C ALA A 277 22.25 17.98 35.60
N GLN A 278 22.42 17.83 34.28
CA GLN A 278 21.36 17.64 33.29
C GLN A 278 21.17 16.15 32.92
N GLY A 279 21.84 15.23 33.62
CA GLY A 279 21.77 13.79 33.38
C GLY A 279 22.73 13.28 32.29
N GLY A 280 23.75 14.05 31.92
CA GLY A 280 24.88 13.59 31.11
C GLY A 280 25.79 12.64 31.89
N ALA A 281 26.46 11.73 31.19
CA ALA A 281 27.48 10.88 31.78
C ALA A 281 28.70 11.70 32.18
N GLN A 282 29.46 11.21 33.18
CA GLN A 282 30.70 11.86 33.61
C GLN A 282 31.71 11.92 32.45
N PRO A 283 32.52 12.99 32.37
CA PRO A 283 33.56 13.11 31.34
C PRO A 283 34.54 11.93 31.37
N GLN A 284 34.91 11.42 30.20
CA GLN A 284 35.79 10.26 30.07
C GLN A 284 36.93 10.53 29.08
N GLY A 285 38.16 10.23 29.49
CA GLY A 285 39.36 10.47 28.69
C GLY A 285 40.00 11.81 29.01
N GLU A 286 40.72 12.37 28.04
CA GLU A 286 41.47 13.61 28.21
C GLU A 286 40.69 14.79 27.61
N GLU A 287 40.88 15.98 28.17
CA GLU A 287 40.32 17.20 27.58
C GLU A 287 41.02 17.50 26.26
N VAL A 288 40.24 17.57 25.18
CA VAL A 288 40.74 17.80 23.82
C VAL A 288 40.28 19.16 23.32
N LYS A 289 41.23 19.90 22.75
CA LYS A 289 40.94 21.11 21.98
C LYS A 289 40.97 20.76 20.50
N TRP A 290 39.79 20.61 19.92
CA TRP A 290 39.62 20.31 18.51
C TRP A 290 40.01 21.50 17.63
N GLU A 291 40.59 21.23 16.47
CA GLU A 291 40.82 22.27 15.46
C GLU A 291 39.46 22.69 14.89
N ASN A 292 39.21 24.01 14.81
CA ASN A 292 38.03 24.56 14.14
C ASN A 292 38.21 24.42 12.62
N GLY A 293 38.01 23.22 12.11
CA GLY A 293 38.20 22.87 10.71
C GLY A 293 37.25 21.76 10.31
N ASN A 294 36.46 22.02 9.27
CA ASN A 294 35.61 21.05 8.59
C ASN A 294 36.41 20.15 7.61
N GLU A 295 37.74 20.30 7.59
CA GLU A 295 38.70 19.67 6.69
C GLU A 295 39.68 18.79 7.47
#